data_AF-A0AAV0FZ97-F1
#
_entry.id   AF-A0AAV0FZ97-F1
#
_cell.length_a   1.000
_cell.length_b   1.000
_cell.length_c   1.000
_cell.angle_alpha   90.00
_cell.angle_beta   90.00
_cell.angle_gamma   90.00
#
_symmetry.space_group_name_H-M   'P 1'
#
loop_
_entity.id
_entity.type
_entity.pdbx_description
1 polymer ?
#
loop_
_entity_poly.entity_id
_entity_poly.type
_entity_poly.pdbx_seq_one_letter_code
_entity_poly.pdbx_strand_id
1 'polypeptide(L)'
;MAPLYQTLAADSVLTLDQKVLDSMRAKIEEELKKLDEKIADAEENLGESEVREAHLAKSLFFIRIGDKDKALEQLKLTETKTVAVGQKMDLVFYTLQMGFFDMDFDLISKSIDRAKKLFEEGGDWERKNRLKVYEGLFCMSTRNFKKAADLFLDSISTFTTYELFPYDTFIFYTVLTSIITLDRVSLKQR
;
A
#
# COMPACT_ATOMS: atom_id res chain seq x y z
N MET A 1 6.82 -14.45 1.58
CA MET A 1 7.11 -14.10 2.98
C MET A 1 8.41 -14.72 3.50
N ALA A 2 9.25 -15.34 2.66
CA ALA A 2 10.55 -15.86 3.12
C ALA A 2 11.46 -14.76 3.71
N PRO A 3 11.56 -13.53 3.14
CA PRO A 3 12.25 -12.42 3.78
C PRO A 3 11.68 -12.08 5.15
N LEU A 4 10.35 -11.98 5.25
CA LEU A 4 9.67 -11.69 6.52
C LEU A 4 9.93 -12.75 7.60
N TYR A 5 9.92 -14.03 7.21
CA TYR A 5 10.19 -15.12 8.13
C TYR A 5 11.63 -15.10 8.64
N GLN A 6 12.58 -14.62 7.83
CA GLN A 6 13.97 -14.40 8.27
C GLN A 6 14.08 -13.25 9.24
N THR A 7 13.41 -12.12 8.97
CA THR A 7 13.38 -10.97 9.89
C THR A 7 12.75 -11.34 11.22
N LEU A 8 11.61 -12.04 11.21
CA LEU A 8 10.91 -12.47 12.42
C LEU A 8 11.67 -13.53 13.22
N ALA A 9 12.45 -14.38 12.54
CA ALA A 9 13.35 -15.30 13.20
C ALA A 9 14.59 -14.61 13.79
N ALA A 10 15.10 -13.56 13.13
CA ALA A 10 16.17 -12.72 13.66
C ALA A 10 15.71 -11.94 14.91
N ASP A 11 14.47 -11.45 14.91
CA ASP A 11 13.83 -10.80 16.06
C ASP A 11 13.42 -11.78 17.17
N SER A 12 13.81 -13.06 17.05
CA SER A 12 13.55 -14.14 18.02
C SER A 12 12.05 -14.41 18.30
N VAL A 13 11.16 -13.95 17.42
CA VAL A 13 9.71 -14.19 17.51
C VAL A 13 9.36 -15.60 17.04
N LEU A 14 10.16 -16.17 16.11
CA LEU A 14 9.93 -17.48 15.51
C LEU A 14 11.21 -18.33 15.48
N THR A 15 11.06 -19.64 15.66
CA THR A 15 12.14 -20.60 15.43
C THR A 15 12.33 -20.83 13.93
N LEU A 16 13.56 -20.67 13.44
CA LEU A 16 13.89 -20.80 12.03
C LEU A 16 13.93 -22.27 11.61
N ASP A 17 12.96 -22.71 10.81
CA ASP A 17 13.00 -24.01 10.15
C ASP A 17 13.55 -23.86 8.73
N GLN A 18 14.76 -24.38 8.51
CA GLN A 18 15.45 -24.35 7.22
C GLN A 18 14.68 -25.11 6.12
N LYS A 19 13.98 -26.21 6.45
CA LYS A 19 13.23 -26.97 5.44
C LYS A 19 12.05 -26.17 4.92
N VAL A 20 11.37 -25.44 5.80
CA VAL A 20 10.26 -24.56 5.44
C VAL A 20 10.78 -23.39 4.60
N LEU A 21 11.90 -22.79 4.99
CA LEU A 21 12.55 -21.71 4.23
C LEU A 21 12.94 -22.12 2.82
N ASP A 22 13.56 -23.28 2.66
CA ASP A 22 13.99 -23.77 1.35
C ASP A 22 12.78 -24.12 0.48
N SER A 23 11.73 -24.70 1.06
CA SER A 23 10.46 -24.93 0.35
C SER A 23 9.79 -23.63 -0.11
N MET A 24 9.86 -22.57 0.70
CA MET A 24 9.31 -21.26 0.36
C MET A 24 10.15 -20.60 -0.74
N ARG A 25 11.48 -20.67 -0.66
CA ARG A 25 12.39 -20.15 -1.69
C ARG A 25 12.19 -20.84 -3.03
N ALA A 26 12.07 -22.17 -3.04
CA ALA A 26 11.82 -22.94 -4.25
C ALA A 26 10.51 -22.51 -4.94
N LYS A 27 9.42 -22.36 -4.17
CA LYS A 27 8.13 -21.87 -4.70
C LYS A 27 8.21 -20.43 -5.20
N ILE A 28 8.98 -19.57 -4.51
CA ILE A 28 9.20 -18.18 -4.93
C ILE A 28 9.94 -18.15 -6.27
N GLU A 29 10.99 -18.96 -6.42
CA GLU A 29 11.78 -19.02 -7.64
C GLU A 29 10.98 -19.59 -8.82
N GLU A 30 10.15 -20.61 -8.58
CA GLU A 30 9.26 -21.17 -9.62
C GLU A 30 8.23 -20.14 -10.11
N GLU A 31 7.56 -19.43 -9.19
CA GLU A 31 6.59 -18.40 -9.55
C GLU A 31 7.26 -17.18 -10.20
N LEU A 32 8.47 -16.80 -9.76
CA LEU A 32 9.25 -15.74 -10.42
C LEU A 32 9.59 -16.11 -11.86
N LYS A 33 10.03 -17.35 -12.12
CA LYS A 33 10.31 -17.81 -13.49
C LYS A 33 9.07 -17.73 -14.38
N LYS A 34 7.90 -18.16 -13.88
CA LYS A 34 6.63 -18.04 -14.62
C LYS A 34 6.27 -16.58 -14.92
N LEU A 35 6.53 -15.66 -13.98
CA LEU A 35 6.28 -14.23 -14.17
C LEU A 35 7.27 -13.59 -15.15
N ASP A 36 8.54 -14.00 -15.10
CA ASP A 36 9.57 -13.53 -16.03
C ASP A 36 9.33 -14.02 -17.46
N GLU A 37 8.94 -15.28 -17.63
CA GLU A 37 8.53 -15.84 -18.92
C GLU A 37 7.31 -15.09 -19.48
N LYS A 38 6.31 -14.77 -18.64
CA LYS A 38 5.16 -13.97 -19.05
C LYS A 38 5.52 -12.54 -19.44
N ILE A 39 6.51 -11.93 -18.79
CA ILE A 39 6.99 -10.60 -19.17
C ILE A 39 7.70 -10.68 -20.52
N ALA A 40 8.58 -11.67 -20.72
CA ALA A 40 9.28 -11.85 -21.99
C ALA A 40 8.31 -12.12 -23.15
N ASP A 41 7.34 -13.01 -22.95
CA ASP A 41 6.29 -13.29 -23.93
C ASP A 41 5.45 -12.04 -24.23
N ALA A 42 5.11 -11.26 -23.20
CA ALA A 42 4.36 -10.02 -23.40
C ALA A 42 5.19 -8.95 -24.14
N GLU A 43 6.49 -8.85 -23.89
CA GLU A 43 7.38 -7.89 -24.55
C GLU A 43 7.66 -8.28 -26.02
N GLU A 44 7.69 -9.58 -26.34
CA GLU A 44 7.93 -10.06 -27.70
C GLU A 44 6.65 -10.13 -28.55
N ASN A 45 5.53 -10.54 -27.96
CA ASN A 45 4.32 -10.93 -28.71
C ASN A 45 3.09 -10.04 -28.47
N LEU A 46 3.07 -9.22 -27.41
CA LEU A 46 1.89 -8.49 -26.96
C LEU A 46 2.08 -6.96 -26.96
N GLY A 47 1.02 -6.23 -26.64
CA GLY A 47 1.02 -4.77 -26.60
C GLY A 47 1.49 -4.18 -25.27
N GLU A 48 1.71 -2.86 -25.26
CA GLU A 48 2.17 -2.12 -24.07
C GLU A 48 1.28 -2.32 -22.82
N SER A 49 -0.03 -2.55 -23.02
CA SER A 49 -0.97 -2.80 -21.91
C SER A 49 -0.73 -4.15 -21.23
N GLU A 50 -0.45 -5.20 -21.99
CA GLU A 50 -0.19 -6.55 -21.46
C GLU A 50 1.19 -6.62 -20.80
N VAL A 51 2.19 -5.96 -21.40
CA VAL A 51 3.51 -5.77 -20.79
C VAL A 51 3.37 -5.11 -19.42
N ARG A 52 2.60 -4.01 -19.31
CA ARG A 52 2.36 -3.35 -18.02
C ARG A 52 1.70 -4.28 -17.01
N GLU A 53 0.69 -5.05 -17.41
CA GLU A 53 0.00 -5.98 -16.51
C GLU A 53 0.93 -7.09 -16.01
N ALA A 54 1.82 -7.60 -16.85
CA ALA A 54 2.84 -8.56 -16.45
C ALA A 54 3.83 -7.95 -15.42
N HIS A 55 4.27 -6.70 -15.64
CA HIS A 55 5.10 -5.97 -14.68
C HIS A 55 4.38 -5.69 -13.35
N LEU A 56 3.09 -5.35 -13.41
CA LEU A 56 2.25 -5.14 -12.23
C LEU A 56 2.06 -6.44 -11.44
N ALA A 57 1.79 -7.56 -12.10
CA ALA A 57 1.70 -8.87 -11.46
C ALA A 57 3.01 -9.24 -10.73
N LYS A 58 4.15 -8.99 -11.36
CA LYS A 58 5.47 -9.19 -10.73
C LYS A 58 5.69 -8.26 -9.53
N SER A 59 5.26 -6.99 -9.63
CA SER A 59 5.31 -6.05 -8.50
C SER A 59 4.46 -6.53 -7.32
N LEU A 60 3.22 -6.93 -7.56
CA LEU A 60 2.32 -7.48 -6.52
C LEU A 60 2.88 -8.75 -5.90
N PHE A 61 3.55 -9.58 -6.70
CA PHE A 61 4.25 -10.75 -6.18
C PHE A 61 5.40 -10.37 -5.24
N PHE A 62 6.22 -9.38 -5.61
CA PHE A 62 7.28 -8.87 -4.73
C PHE A 62 6.74 -8.30 -3.41
N ILE A 63 5.63 -7.59 -3.45
CA ILE A 63 4.92 -7.09 -2.26
C ILE A 63 4.46 -8.27 -1.39
N ARG A 64 3.85 -9.29 -1.98
CA ARG A 64 3.38 -10.48 -1.27
C ARG A 64 4.52 -11.28 -0.64
N ILE A 65 5.69 -11.31 -1.26
CA ILE A 65 6.84 -11.98 -0.66
C ILE A 65 7.47 -11.16 0.46
N GLY A 66 7.29 -9.84 0.46
CA GLY A 66 7.87 -8.89 1.43
C GLY A 66 9.29 -8.47 1.06
N ASP A 67 9.62 -8.40 -0.23
CA ASP A 67 10.93 -7.93 -0.72
C ASP A 67 10.81 -6.46 -1.14
N LYS A 68 11.15 -5.55 -0.21
CA LYS A 68 10.94 -4.11 -0.35
C LYS A 68 11.68 -3.51 -1.54
N ASP A 69 12.98 -3.78 -1.65
CA ASP A 69 13.85 -3.12 -2.63
C ASP A 69 13.44 -3.49 -4.06
N LYS A 70 13.23 -4.80 -4.30
CA LYS A 70 12.78 -5.27 -5.61
C LYS A 70 11.35 -4.83 -5.94
N ALA A 71 10.46 -4.75 -4.95
CA ALA A 71 9.12 -4.23 -5.14
C ALA A 71 9.17 -2.75 -5.57
N LEU A 72 9.98 -1.92 -4.91
CA LEU A 72 10.12 -0.50 -5.26
C LEU A 72 10.72 -0.29 -6.65
N GLU A 73 11.72 -1.07 -7.03
CA GLU A 73 12.31 -1.02 -8.38
C GLU A 73 11.28 -1.42 -9.44
N GLN A 74 10.57 -2.53 -9.23
CA GLN A 74 9.58 -3.01 -10.18
C GLN A 74 8.36 -2.08 -10.28
N LEU A 75 7.92 -1.47 -9.18
CA LEU A 75 6.85 -0.47 -9.19
C LEU A 75 7.25 0.77 -9.99
N LYS A 76 8.50 1.24 -9.88
CA LYS A 76 9.01 2.36 -10.70
C LYS A 76 9.02 2.02 -12.19
N LEU A 77 9.45 0.80 -12.55
CA LEU A 77 9.40 0.32 -13.94
C LEU A 77 7.96 0.21 -14.47
N THR A 78 7.04 -0.22 -13.62
CA THR A 78 5.61 -0.29 -13.99
C THR A 78 5.02 1.11 -14.16
N GLU A 79 5.43 2.07 -13.32
CA GLU A 79 4.97 3.46 -13.36
C GLU A 79 5.40 4.17 -14.66
N THR A 80 6.64 3.95 -15.13
CA THR A 80 7.12 4.55 -16.39
C THR A 80 6.37 4.00 -17.62
N LYS A 81 5.99 2.72 -17.59
CA LYS A 81 5.18 2.08 -18.64
C LYS A 81 3.67 2.42 -18.52
N THR A 82 3.24 3.04 -17.42
CA THR A 82 1.82 3.36 -17.20
C THR A 82 1.51 4.77 -17.69
N VAL A 83 0.53 4.90 -18.59
CA VAL A 83 0.09 6.20 -19.12
C VAL A 83 -1.07 6.79 -18.29
N ALA A 84 -2.02 5.96 -17.86
CA ALA A 84 -3.23 6.42 -17.19
C ALA A 84 -2.98 6.89 -15.74
N VAL A 85 -3.44 8.10 -15.41
CA VAL A 85 -3.28 8.71 -14.07
C VAL A 85 -3.90 7.85 -12.96
N GLY A 86 -5.08 7.27 -13.21
CA GLY A 86 -5.74 6.40 -12.23
C GLY A 86 -4.89 5.18 -11.86
N GLN A 87 -4.23 4.56 -12.84
CA GLN A 87 -3.37 3.40 -12.62
C GLN A 87 -2.04 3.80 -11.94
N LYS A 88 -1.49 4.97 -12.27
CA LYS A 88 -0.34 5.53 -11.52
C LYS A 88 -0.69 5.74 -10.06
N MET A 89 -1.90 6.20 -9.76
CA MET A 89 -2.37 6.38 -8.38
C MET A 89 -2.46 5.05 -7.64
N ASP A 90 -2.93 3.99 -8.31
CA ASP A 90 -2.98 2.64 -7.74
C ASP A 90 -1.57 2.12 -7.40
N LEU A 91 -0.56 2.38 -8.24
CA LEU A 91 0.85 2.06 -7.95
C LEU A 91 1.40 2.82 -6.73
N VAL A 92 1.02 4.09 -6.57
CA VAL A 92 1.40 4.89 -5.40
C VAL A 92 0.72 4.34 -4.13
N PHE A 93 -0.52 3.85 -4.20
CA PHE A 93 -1.15 3.19 -3.06
C PHE A 93 -0.44 1.91 -2.63
N TYR A 94 0.05 1.10 -3.57
CA TYR A 94 0.88 -0.06 -3.22
C TYR A 94 2.19 0.34 -2.53
N THR A 95 2.82 1.42 -3.01
CA THR A 95 4.03 1.99 -2.36
C THR A 95 3.72 2.49 -0.95
N LEU A 96 2.56 3.14 -0.74
CA LEU A 96 2.10 3.56 0.58
C LEU A 96 1.90 2.38 1.53
N GLN A 97 1.23 1.31 1.07
CA GLN A 97 1.02 0.10 1.88
C GLN A 97 2.34 -0.51 2.35
N MET A 98 3.33 -0.59 1.46
CA MET A 98 4.68 -1.04 1.82
C MET A 98 5.33 -0.09 2.84
N GLY A 99 5.19 1.23 2.65
CA GLY A 99 5.68 2.22 3.61
C GLY A 99 5.08 2.03 5.00
N PHE A 100 3.78 1.75 5.09
CA PHE A 100 3.11 1.44 6.36
C PHE A 100 3.59 0.11 6.97
N PHE A 101 3.87 -0.89 6.13
CA PHE A 101 4.37 -2.18 6.59
C PHE A 101 5.75 -2.07 7.28
N ASP A 102 6.67 -1.31 6.68
CA ASP A 102 8.00 -1.08 7.25
C ASP A 102 8.03 0.08 8.28
N MET A 103 6.90 0.75 8.50
CA MET A 103 6.79 1.99 9.29
C MET A 103 7.77 3.09 8.86
N ASP A 104 8.05 3.19 7.56
CA ASP A 104 8.97 4.17 6.98
C ASP A 104 8.24 5.50 6.73
N PHE A 105 8.26 6.39 7.72
CA PHE A 105 7.53 7.65 7.67
C PHE A 105 7.96 8.59 6.54
N ASP A 106 9.23 8.57 6.14
CA ASP A 106 9.75 9.41 5.05
C ASP A 106 9.22 8.92 3.69
N LEU A 107 9.19 7.59 3.49
CA LEU A 107 8.60 6.99 2.30
C LEU A 107 7.09 7.27 2.22
N ILE A 108 6.37 7.17 3.35
CA ILE A 108 4.93 7.46 3.40
C ILE A 108 4.67 8.93 3.05
N SER A 109 5.38 9.89 3.65
CA SER A 109 5.16 11.32 3.37
C SER A 109 5.42 11.66 1.89
N LYS A 110 6.52 11.15 1.33
CA LYS A 110 6.84 11.36 -0.10
C LYS A 110 5.77 10.76 -1.00
N SER A 111 5.24 9.60 -0.64
CA SER A 111 4.20 8.92 -1.42
C SER A 111 2.84 9.63 -1.31
N ILE A 112 2.49 10.20 -0.14
CA ILE A 112 1.30 11.04 0.03
C ILE A 112 1.42 12.31 -0.84
N ASP A 113 2.56 13.00 -0.81
CA ASP A 113 2.77 14.19 -1.62
C ASP A 113 2.69 13.88 -3.12
N ARG A 114 3.22 12.72 -3.53
CA ARG A 114 3.11 12.25 -4.91
C ARG A 114 1.66 11.95 -5.30
N ALA A 115 0.91 11.28 -4.43
CA ALA A 115 -0.51 11.01 -4.65
C ALA A 115 -1.34 12.31 -4.75
N LYS A 116 -1.02 13.34 -3.95
CA LYS A 116 -1.66 14.67 -4.03
C LYS A 116 -1.41 15.35 -5.38
N LYS A 117 -0.17 15.29 -5.90
CA LYS A 117 0.16 15.82 -7.23
C LYS A 117 -0.61 15.08 -8.34
N LEU A 118 -0.62 13.76 -8.30
CA LEU A 118 -1.38 12.94 -9.27
C LEU A 118 -2.89 13.19 -9.18
N PHE A 119 -3.40 13.54 -7.99
CA PHE A 119 -4.80 13.93 -7.83
C PHE A 119 -5.14 15.24 -8.55
N GLU A 120 -4.25 16.25 -8.50
CA GLU A 120 -4.43 17.51 -9.23
C GLU A 120 -4.45 17.32 -10.76
N GLU A 121 -3.75 16.31 -11.27
CA GLU A 121 -3.68 15.98 -12.70
C GLU A 121 -4.93 15.27 -13.25
N GLY A 122 -5.79 14.71 -12.38
CA GLY A 122 -7.01 14.03 -12.83
C GLY A 122 -7.40 12.81 -11.98
N GLY A 123 -7.48 13.00 -10.65
CA GLY A 123 -7.84 11.93 -9.74
C GLY A 123 -9.33 11.66 -9.62
N ASP A 124 -9.69 10.37 -9.62
CA ASP A 124 -11.05 9.89 -9.35
C ASP A 124 -11.47 10.21 -7.90
N TRP A 125 -12.76 10.53 -7.71
CA TRP A 125 -13.32 10.88 -6.40
C TRP A 125 -13.19 9.74 -5.39
N GLU A 126 -13.37 8.49 -5.82
CA GLU A 126 -13.18 7.32 -4.95
C GLU A 126 -11.74 7.22 -4.43
N ARG A 127 -10.77 7.41 -5.34
CA ARG A 127 -9.34 7.38 -4.99
C ARG A 127 -8.94 8.53 -4.07
N LYS A 128 -9.65 9.67 -4.13
CA LYS A 128 -9.48 10.78 -3.19
C LYS A 128 -9.88 10.39 -1.77
N ASN A 129 -11.03 9.72 -1.60
CA ASN A 129 -11.48 9.28 -0.29
C ASN A 129 -10.52 8.23 0.29
N ARG A 130 -10.05 7.32 -0.57
CA ARG A 130 -8.98 6.39 -0.22
C ARG A 130 -7.74 7.13 0.28
N LEU A 131 -7.23 8.12 -0.46
CA LEU A 131 -6.06 8.92 -0.05
C LEU A 131 -6.27 9.63 1.29
N LYS A 132 -7.46 10.17 1.57
CA LYS A 132 -7.78 10.78 2.87
C LYS A 132 -7.62 9.80 4.03
N VAL A 133 -8.05 8.55 3.85
CA VAL A 133 -7.89 7.51 4.89
C VAL A 133 -6.41 7.19 5.11
N TYR A 134 -5.61 7.04 4.04
CA TYR A 134 -4.16 6.84 4.16
C TYR A 134 -3.45 8.03 4.85
N GLU A 135 -3.82 9.26 4.49
CA GLU A 135 -3.28 10.47 5.11
C GLU A 135 -3.70 10.61 6.58
N GLY A 136 -4.95 10.28 6.89
CA GLY A 136 -5.47 10.23 8.26
C GLY A 136 -4.71 9.22 9.12
N LEU A 137 -4.42 8.04 8.57
CA LEU A 137 -3.61 7.01 9.24
C LEU A 137 -2.18 7.50 9.50
N PHE A 138 -1.54 8.12 8.52
CA PHE A 138 -0.22 8.72 8.69
C PHE A 138 -0.22 9.86 9.74
N CYS A 139 -1.25 10.72 9.73
CA CYS A 139 -1.43 11.78 10.72
C CYS A 139 -1.62 11.21 12.13
N MET A 140 -2.35 10.10 12.27
CA MET A 140 -2.51 9.39 13.53
C MET A 140 -1.15 8.85 14.03
N SER A 141 -0.35 8.23 13.16
CA SER A 141 0.98 7.71 13.52
C SER A 141 1.98 8.81 13.87
N THR A 142 1.88 9.99 13.26
CA THR A 142 2.70 11.17 13.57
C THR A 142 2.16 12.02 14.73
N ARG A 143 1.15 11.51 15.47
CA ARG A 143 0.49 12.15 16.63
C ARG A 143 -0.26 13.45 16.32
N ASN A 144 -0.57 13.72 15.06
CA ASN A 144 -1.42 14.85 14.66
C ASN A 144 -2.90 14.44 14.66
N PHE A 145 -3.47 14.33 15.86
CA PHE A 145 -4.83 13.82 16.01
C PHE A 145 -5.88 14.75 15.41
N LYS A 146 -5.70 16.08 15.47
CA LYS A 146 -6.69 17.04 14.93
C LYS A 146 -6.94 16.81 13.44
N LYS A 147 -5.86 16.78 12.65
CA LYS A 147 -5.98 16.53 11.20
C LYS A 147 -6.49 15.12 10.92
N ALA A 148 -6.06 14.12 11.69
CA ALA A 148 -6.53 12.74 11.52
C ALA A 148 -8.04 12.63 11.76
N ALA A 149 -8.57 13.26 12.82
CA ALA A 149 -9.98 13.24 13.15
C ALA A 149 -10.84 13.88 12.06
N ASP A 150 -10.45 15.06 11.55
CA ASP A 150 -11.16 15.73 10.46
C ASP A 150 -11.20 14.87 9.20
N LEU A 151 -10.05 14.30 8.80
CA LEU A 151 -9.94 13.43 7.63
C LEU A 151 -10.74 12.13 7.76
N PHE A 152 -10.74 11.52 8.94
CA PHE A 152 -11.50 10.30 9.20
C PHE A 152 -12.99 10.55 9.22
N LEU A 153 -13.45 11.61 9.90
CA LEU A 153 -14.88 12.00 9.95
C LEU A 153 -15.45 12.25 8.55
N ASP A 154 -14.69 12.95 7.70
CA ASP A 154 -15.07 13.20 6.31
C ASP A 154 -15.15 11.91 5.46
N SER A 155 -14.42 10.87 5.86
CA SER A 155 -14.29 9.62 5.11
C SER A 155 -15.22 8.51 5.61
N ILE A 156 -15.97 8.71 6.71
CA ILE A 156 -16.91 7.70 7.27
C ILE A 156 -17.98 7.30 6.26
N SER A 157 -18.59 8.27 5.59
CA SER A 157 -19.73 8.05 4.70
C SER A 157 -19.35 7.42 3.35
N THR A 158 -18.06 7.36 3.04
CA THR A 158 -17.54 7.03 1.71
C THR A 158 -16.38 6.03 1.76
N PHE A 159 -16.28 5.27 2.85
CA PHE A 159 -15.19 4.35 3.09
C PHE A 159 -15.25 3.16 2.12
N THR A 160 -14.20 2.99 1.32
CA THR A 160 -14.03 1.83 0.42
C THR A 160 -12.68 1.11 0.62
N THR A 161 -11.91 1.48 1.66
CA THR A 161 -10.52 1.03 1.86
C THR A 161 -10.38 -0.22 2.73
N TYR A 162 -11.01 -1.32 2.32
CA TYR A 162 -10.94 -2.61 3.00
C TYR A 162 -9.55 -3.26 3.00
N GLU A 163 -8.63 -2.75 2.19
CA GLU A 163 -7.24 -3.22 2.12
C GLU A 163 -6.40 -2.83 3.35
N LEU A 164 -6.77 -1.77 4.07
CA LEU A 164 -6.06 -1.33 5.28
C LEU A 164 -6.57 -2.03 6.53
N PHE A 165 -7.88 -1.95 6.77
CA PHE A 165 -8.53 -2.56 7.91
C PHE A 165 -10.04 -2.74 7.65
N PRO A 166 -10.71 -3.63 8.41
CA PRO A 166 -12.16 -3.73 8.42
C PRO A 166 -12.83 -2.41 8.80
N TYR A 167 -14.05 -2.20 8.33
CA TYR A 167 -14.83 -0.99 8.63
C TYR A 167 -15.04 -0.77 10.13
N ASP A 168 -15.20 -1.84 10.91
CA ASP A 168 -15.35 -1.76 12.36
C ASP A 168 -14.13 -1.12 13.03
N THR A 169 -12.92 -1.51 12.59
CA THR A 169 -11.66 -0.94 13.07
C THR A 169 -11.50 0.51 12.62
N PHE A 170 -11.98 0.85 11.42
CA PHE A 170 -11.99 2.23 10.95
C PHE A 170 -12.83 3.14 11.84
N ILE A 171 -14.07 2.71 12.15
CA ILE A 171 -14.96 3.44 13.05
C ILE A 171 -14.30 3.58 14.42
N PHE A 172 -13.71 2.50 14.94
CA PHE A 172 -13.04 2.53 16.24
C PHE A 172 -11.94 3.60 16.30
N TYR A 173 -11.05 3.66 15.30
CA TYR A 173 -10.01 4.70 15.24
C TYR A 173 -10.57 6.10 15.02
N THR A 174 -11.64 6.22 14.24
CA THR A 174 -12.30 7.50 14.03
C THR A 174 -12.88 8.05 15.33
N VAL A 175 -13.63 7.23 16.07
CA VAL A 175 -14.19 7.59 17.38
C VAL A 175 -13.08 7.97 18.36
N LEU A 176 -12.01 7.18 18.43
CA LEU A 176 -10.90 7.41 19.35
C LEU A 176 -10.20 8.75 19.06
N THR A 177 -9.90 9.03 17.79
CA THR A 177 -9.28 10.31 17.38
C THR A 177 -10.23 11.49 17.57
N SER A 178 -11.53 11.32 17.33
CA SER A 178 -12.55 12.35 17.57
C SER A 178 -12.70 12.70 19.06
N ILE A 179 -12.69 11.72 19.98
CA ILE A 179 -12.78 11.97 21.42
C ILE A 179 -11.61 12.82 21.94
N ILE A 180 -10.42 12.62 21.38
CA ILE A 180 -9.21 13.33 21.82
C ILE A 180 -9.19 14.79 21.34
N THR A 181 -9.87 15.09 20.23
CA THR A 181 -9.68 16.33 19.46
C THR A 181 -10.87 17.26 19.49
N LEU A 182 -12.08 16.72 19.49
CA LEU A 182 -13.31 17.50 19.47
C LEU A 182 -13.73 17.89 20.90
N ASP A 183 -14.23 19.11 21.01
CA ASP A 183 -14.90 19.56 22.21
C ASP A 183 -16.25 18.85 22.39
N ARG A 184 -16.71 18.81 23.63
CA ARG A 184 -17.91 18.07 24.04
C ARG A 184 -19.19 18.49 23.31
N VAL A 185 -19.23 19.70 22.76
CA VAL A 185 -20.39 20.24 22.03
C VAL A 185 -20.35 19.75 20.58
N SER A 186 -19.20 19.86 19.92
CA SER A 186 -19.00 19.33 18.56
C SER A 186 -19.20 17.83 18.47
N LEU A 187 -18.79 17.08 19.50
CA LEU A 187 -18.97 15.63 19.56
C LEU A 187 -20.43 15.20 19.79
N LYS A 188 -21.29 16.09 20.31
CA LYS A 188 -22.74 15.81 20.47
C LYS A 188 -23.53 16.12 19.21
N GLN A 189 -23.00 16.97 18.33
CA GLN A 189 -23.66 17.37 17.08
C GLN A 189 -23.40 16.43 15.91
N ARG A 190 -22.33 15.64 15.96
CA ARG A 190 -21.95 14.66 14.94
C ARG A 190 -22.33 13.25 15.38
#